data_AF-A0A7V5Y5M7-F1
#
_entry.id   AF-A0A7V5Y5M7-F1
#
_cell.length_a   1.000
_cell.length_b   1.000
_cell.length_c   1.000
_cell.angle_alpha   90.00
_cell.angle_beta   90.00
_cell.angle_gamma   90.00
#
_symmetry.space_group_name_H-M   'P 1'
#
loop_
_entity.id
_entity.type
_entity.pdbx_description
1 polymer ?
#
loop_
_entity_poly.entity_id
_entity_poly.type
_entity_poly.pdbx_seq_one_letter_code
_entity_poly.pdbx_strand_id
1 'polypeptide(L)'
;MRLTTCSSSTWMGRRSGRVRINKSIPASGVYFPLMRWGWLVWDALAILAFTLIGIYFHQTPLSITRIGHTLIPFCIGWFGLALPLGLYRVQGARWWAFPIVLVLGVAIGVALRSWVFEGRGVALTTIALPFLYFSLLFIGLFTGLPRLIVALVRHFSHVRQVRQG
;
A
#
# COMPACT_ATOMS: atom_id res chain seq x y z
N MET A 1 73.06 6.03 -26.52
CA MET A 1 72.02 5.56 -27.47
C MET A 1 71.03 4.71 -26.70
N ARG A 2 69.79 5.18 -26.53
CA ARG A 2 68.69 4.46 -25.86
C ARG A 2 67.55 4.37 -26.86
N LEU A 3 67.18 3.16 -27.25
CA LEU A 3 66.07 2.90 -28.18
C LEU A 3 64.77 2.81 -27.39
N THR A 4 63.89 3.77 -27.66
CA THR A 4 62.48 3.82 -27.26
C THR A 4 61.67 2.88 -28.16
N THR A 5 61.06 1.85 -27.59
CA THR A 5 60.04 1.04 -28.29
C THR A 5 58.65 1.58 -27.97
N CYS A 6 58.00 2.12 -29.00
CA CYS A 6 56.62 2.60 -28.97
C CYS A 6 55.70 1.42 -29.28
N SER A 7 54.90 0.97 -28.30
CA SER A 7 53.94 -0.12 -28.46
C SER A 7 52.56 0.44 -28.81
N SER A 8 52.20 0.35 -30.09
CA SER A 8 50.93 0.79 -30.66
C SER A 8 49.85 -0.27 -30.41
N SER A 9 49.10 -0.14 -29.32
CA SER A 9 47.89 -0.95 -29.08
C SER A 9 46.69 -0.26 -29.73
N THR A 10 46.39 -0.72 -30.95
CA THR A 10 45.22 -0.34 -31.74
C THR A 10 43.96 -0.86 -31.06
N TRP A 11 43.28 0.02 -30.32
CA TRP A 11 41.95 -0.25 -29.76
C TRP A 11 40.91 -0.33 -30.88
N MET A 12 40.63 -1.55 -31.32
CA MET A 12 39.60 -1.86 -32.31
C MET A 12 38.22 -1.61 -31.69
N GLY A 13 37.67 -0.43 -32.00
CA GLY A 13 36.35 0.01 -31.55
C GLY A 13 35.24 -0.90 -32.08
N ARG A 14 34.76 -1.80 -31.21
CA ARG A 14 33.56 -2.62 -31.44
C ARG A 14 32.33 -1.72 -31.31
N ARG A 15 31.99 -0.98 -32.38
CA ARG A 15 30.73 -0.24 -32.53
C ARG A 15 29.58 -1.24 -32.58
N SER A 16 29.04 -1.57 -31.40
CA SER A 16 27.79 -2.30 -31.27
C SER A 16 26.65 -1.41 -31.79
N GLY A 17 26.24 -1.64 -33.04
CA GLY A 17 25.08 -1.02 -33.68
C GLY A 17 23.81 -1.33 -32.90
N ARG A 18 23.49 -0.50 -31.92
CA ARG A 18 22.23 -0.56 -31.16
C ARG A 18 21.14 0.00 -32.06
N VAL A 19 20.48 -0.88 -32.80
CA VAL A 19 19.28 -0.58 -33.60
C VAL A 19 18.24 0.04 -32.66
N ARG A 20 18.04 1.35 -32.81
CA ARG A 20 17.08 2.12 -32.02
C ARG A 20 15.70 1.91 -32.64
N ILE A 21 15.03 0.83 -32.26
CA ILE A 21 13.63 0.58 -32.64
C ILE A 21 12.79 1.69 -32.02
N ASN A 22 12.44 2.68 -32.84
CA ASN A 22 11.64 3.83 -32.46
C ASN A 22 10.18 3.39 -32.42
N LYS A 23 9.76 2.80 -31.29
CA LYS A 23 8.39 2.35 -31.07
C LYS A 23 7.54 3.58 -30.75
N SER A 24 6.89 4.15 -31.77
CA SER A 24 5.86 5.18 -31.63
C SER A 24 4.66 4.57 -30.90
N ILE A 25 4.62 4.70 -29.58
CA ILE A 25 3.48 4.27 -28.76
C ILE A 25 2.37 5.32 -28.92
N PRO A 26 1.15 4.94 -29.36
CA PRO A 26 0.05 5.87 -29.54
C PRO A 26 -0.38 6.47 -28.19
N ALA A 27 -0.42 7.80 -28.12
CA ALA A 27 -0.54 8.59 -26.90
C ALA A 27 -1.97 8.74 -26.34
N SER A 28 -2.95 7.95 -26.79
CA SER A 28 -4.36 8.13 -26.42
C SER A 28 -5.06 6.85 -25.94
N GLY A 29 -4.30 5.87 -25.45
CA GLY A 29 -4.89 4.78 -24.67
C GLY A 29 -5.34 5.30 -23.31
N VAL A 30 -6.63 5.21 -22.99
CA VAL A 30 -7.14 5.36 -21.63
C VAL A 30 -6.36 4.39 -20.75
N TYR A 31 -5.35 4.90 -20.05
CA TYR A 31 -4.56 4.13 -19.11
C TYR A 31 -5.48 3.81 -17.93
N PHE A 32 -6.26 2.74 -18.02
CA PHE A 32 -6.82 2.14 -16.83
C PHE A 32 -5.63 1.83 -15.93
N PRO A 33 -5.48 2.52 -14.78
CA PRO A 33 -4.33 2.32 -13.93
C PRO A 33 -4.41 0.86 -13.49
N LEU A 34 -3.45 0.04 -13.93
CA LEU A 34 -3.33 -1.34 -13.48
C LEU A 34 -3.37 -1.30 -11.94
N MET A 35 -4.40 -1.90 -11.37
CA MET A 35 -4.62 -1.95 -9.93
C MET A 35 -3.82 -3.11 -9.37
N ARG A 36 -3.17 -2.87 -8.23
CA ARG A 36 -2.48 -3.94 -7.49
C ARG A 36 -3.52 -4.72 -6.67
N TRP A 37 -4.33 -5.54 -7.36
CA TRP A 37 -5.41 -6.33 -6.75
C TRP A 37 -4.97 -7.12 -5.51
N GLY A 38 -3.73 -7.63 -5.51
CA GLY A 38 -3.18 -8.33 -4.34
C GLY A 38 -3.18 -7.48 -3.06
N TRP A 39 -2.91 -6.18 -3.13
CA TRP A 39 -2.97 -5.30 -1.95
C TRP A 39 -4.38 -5.00 -1.50
N LEU A 40 -5.32 -4.90 -2.44
CA LEU A 40 -6.72 -4.69 -2.13
C LEU A 40 -7.28 -5.90 -1.38
N VAL A 41 -7.04 -7.11 -1.90
CA VAL A 41 -7.46 -8.36 -1.25
C VAL A 41 -6.79 -8.51 0.13
N TRP A 42 -5.49 -8.22 0.22
CA TRP A 42 -4.77 -8.27 1.50
C TRP A 42 -5.37 -7.32 2.55
N ASP A 43 -5.70 -6.08 2.17
CA ASP A 43 -6.31 -5.12 3.10
C ASP A 43 -7.70 -5.56 3.55
N ALA A 44 -8.49 -6.15 2.65
CA ALA A 44 -9.80 -6.69 3.01
C ALA A 44 -9.66 -7.83 4.04
N LEU A 45 -8.69 -8.73 3.84
CA LEU A 45 -8.37 -9.80 4.78
C LEU A 45 -7.84 -9.26 6.11
N ALA A 46 -7.02 -8.21 6.09
CA ALA A 46 -6.49 -7.56 7.29
C ALA A 46 -7.62 -6.93 8.14
N ILE A 47 -8.57 -6.23 7.51
CA ILE A 47 -9.73 -5.65 8.20
C ILE A 47 -10.66 -6.74 8.73
N LEU A 48 -10.85 -7.83 7.97
CA LEU A 48 -11.59 -9.01 8.44
C LEU A 48 -10.92 -9.63 9.67
N ALA A 49 -9.60 -9.84 9.64
CA ALA A 49 -8.84 -10.38 10.77
C ALA A 49 -8.98 -9.48 12.01
N PHE A 50 -8.80 -8.16 11.85
CA PHE A 50 -9.04 -7.18 12.92
C PHE A 50 -10.45 -7.32 13.51
N THR A 51 -11.47 -7.45 12.66
CA THR A 51 -12.86 -7.61 13.10
C THR A 51 -13.07 -8.88 13.91
N LEU A 52 -12.56 -10.01 13.43
CA LEU A 52 -12.68 -11.31 14.11
C LEU A 52 -11.95 -11.31 15.45
N ILE A 53 -10.74 -10.74 15.49
CA ILE A 53 -9.95 -10.57 16.71
C ILE A 53 -10.72 -9.71 17.72
N GLY A 54 -11.27 -8.57 17.29
CA GLY A 54 -12.08 -7.71 18.16
C GLY A 54 -13.29 -8.42 18.75
N ILE A 55 -14.05 -9.15 17.92
CA ILE A 55 -15.22 -9.94 18.36
C ILE A 55 -14.82 -10.99 19.41
N TYR A 56 -13.70 -11.68 19.17
CA TYR A 56 -13.15 -12.69 20.09
C TYR A 56 -12.75 -12.07 21.45
N PHE A 57 -11.99 -10.97 21.43
CA PHE A 57 -11.55 -10.29 22.66
C PHE A 57 -12.69 -9.71 23.48
N HIS A 58 -13.77 -9.26 22.83
CA HIS A 58 -14.97 -8.80 23.53
C HIS A 58 -15.89 -9.93 24.01
N GLN A 59 -15.48 -11.20 23.85
CA GLN A 59 -16.27 -12.39 24.22
C GLN A 59 -17.68 -12.37 23.61
N THR A 60 -17.83 -11.72 22.46
CA THR A 60 -19.12 -11.63 21.77
C THR A 60 -19.34 -12.87 20.90
N PRO A 61 -20.57 -13.42 20.85
CA PRO A 61 -20.85 -14.59 20.03
C PRO A 61 -20.60 -14.28 18.55
N LEU A 62 -19.84 -15.15 17.90
CA LEU A 62 -19.58 -15.07 16.46
C LEU A 62 -20.89 -15.22 15.70
N SER A 63 -21.31 -14.16 15.03
CA SER A 63 -22.50 -14.15 14.16
C SER A 63 -22.22 -13.29 12.94
N ILE A 64 -22.76 -13.71 11.79
CA ILE A 64 -22.59 -13.01 10.51
C ILE A 64 -23.03 -11.54 10.63
N THR A 65 -24.13 -11.29 11.34
CA THR A 65 -24.64 -9.95 11.61
C THR A 65 -23.63 -9.09 12.36
N ARG A 66 -23.02 -9.58 13.45
CA ARG A 66 -22.02 -8.82 14.22
C ARG A 66 -20.74 -8.59 13.46
N ILE A 67 -20.31 -9.57 12.66
CA ILE A 67 -19.16 -9.40 11.76
C ILE A 67 -19.48 -8.28 10.77
N GLY A 68 -20.65 -8.33 10.10
CA GLY A 68 -21.09 -7.30 9.16
C GLY A 68 -21.17 -5.90 9.78
N HIS A 69 -21.67 -5.80 11.02
CA HIS A 69 -21.80 -4.52 11.74
C HIS A 69 -20.46 -3.82 11.99
N THR A 70 -19.36 -4.57 12.05
CA THR A 70 -18.03 -3.98 12.23
C THR A 70 -17.29 -3.92 10.90
N LEU A 71 -17.27 -5.01 10.15
CA LEU A 71 -16.53 -5.13 8.90
C LEU A 71 -16.97 -4.10 7.85
N ILE A 72 -18.28 -3.93 7.64
CA ILE A 72 -18.79 -3.08 6.56
C ILE A 72 -18.40 -1.61 6.76
N PRO A 73 -18.66 -0.96 7.93
CA PRO A 73 -18.21 0.41 8.17
C PRO A 73 -16.71 0.62 7.97
N PHE A 74 -15.88 -0.30 8.47
CA PHE A 74 -14.43 -0.21 8.32
C PHE A 74 -13.99 -0.37 6.86
N CYS A 75 -14.59 -1.30 6.11
CA CYS A 75 -14.35 -1.44 4.67
C CYS A 75 -14.76 -0.16 3.92
N ILE A 76 -15.91 0.43 4.24
CA ILE A 76 -16.36 1.68 3.61
C ILE A 76 -15.36 2.81 3.91
N GLY A 77 -14.96 2.99 5.16
CA GLY A 77 -13.99 4.02 5.54
C GLY A 77 -12.62 3.82 4.88
N TRP A 78 -12.11 2.59 4.89
CA TRP A 78 -10.81 2.25 4.30
C TRP A 78 -10.82 2.38 2.77
N PHE A 79 -11.66 1.60 2.09
CA PHE A 79 -11.68 1.55 0.63
C PHE A 79 -12.24 2.83 0.01
N GLY A 80 -13.17 3.50 0.68
CA GLY A 80 -13.71 4.80 0.27
C GLY A 80 -12.64 5.88 0.17
N LEU A 81 -11.59 5.83 0.99
CA LEU A 81 -10.42 6.73 0.88
C LEU A 81 -9.27 6.14 0.08
N ALA A 82 -8.98 4.85 0.22
CA ALA A 82 -7.83 4.21 -0.41
C ALA A 82 -7.89 4.24 -1.94
N LEU A 83 -9.09 4.06 -2.52
CA LEU A 83 -9.30 4.09 -3.96
C LEU A 83 -9.06 5.49 -4.57
N PRO A 84 -9.72 6.57 -4.13
CA PRO A 84 -9.51 7.90 -4.70
C PRO A 84 -8.11 8.45 -4.43
N LEU A 85 -7.50 8.13 -3.28
CA LEU A 85 -6.12 8.52 -2.99
C LEU A 85 -5.08 7.70 -3.78
N GLY A 86 -5.53 6.67 -4.51
CA GLY A 86 -4.67 5.87 -5.39
C GLY A 86 -3.72 4.94 -4.65
N LEU A 87 -4.08 4.48 -3.45
CA LEU A 87 -3.25 3.58 -2.62
C LEU A 87 -2.92 2.26 -3.36
N TYR A 88 -3.81 1.81 -4.24
CA TYR A 88 -3.66 0.56 -4.98
C TYR A 88 -3.15 0.72 -6.42
N ARG A 89 -2.72 1.91 -6.84
CA ARG A 89 -2.17 2.10 -8.20
C ARG A 89 -0.80 1.43 -8.33
N VAL A 90 -0.56 0.73 -9.44
CA VAL A 90 0.76 0.12 -9.74
C VAL A 90 1.84 1.19 -9.88
N GLN A 91 1.53 2.28 -10.57
CA GLN A 91 2.43 3.41 -10.80
C GLN A 91 2.00 4.61 -9.95
N GLY A 92 2.94 5.27 -9.28
CA GLY A 92 2.68 6.50 -8.56
C GLY A 92 1.85 6.34 -7.28
N ALA A 93 1.89 5.18 -6.62
CA ALA A 93 1.37 5.03 -5.26
C ALA A 93 2.06 6.08 -4.37
N ARG A 94 1.29 7.04 -3.88
CA ARG A 94 1.82 8.15 -3.09
C ARG A 94 2.13 7.63 -1.69
N TRP A 95 3.39 7.78 -1.25
CA TRP A 95 3.83 7.27 0.05
C TRP A 95 2.98 7.84 1.21
N TRP A 96 2.48 9.07 1.07
CA TRP A 96 1.60 9.72 2.03
C TRP A 96 0.15 9.23 2.00
N ALA A 97 -0.29 8.54 0.96
CA ALA A 97 -1.66 8.04 0.87
C ALA A 97 -1.94 7.02 1.99
N PHE A 98 -0.95 6.20 2.32
CA PHE A 98 -1.09 5.18 3.38
C PHE A 98 -1.41 5.79 4.76
N PRO A 99 -0.60 6.70 5.34
CA PRO A 99 -0.90 7.27 6.65
C PRO A 99 -2.23 8.04 6.67
N ILE A 100 -2.60 8.71 5.57
CA ILE A 100 -3.90 9.40 5.48
C ILE A 100 -5.05 8.40 5.49
N VAL A 101 -5.00 7.34 4.67
CA VAL A 101 -6.03 6.28 4.65
C VAL A 101 -6.09 5.57 5.99
N LEU A 102 -4.95 5.31 6.62
CA LEU A 102 -4.90 4.68 7.92
C LEU A 102 -5.62 5.52 8.97
N VAL A 103 -5.28 6.80 9.09
CA VAL A 103 -5.88 7.66 10.12
C VAL A 103 -7.34 7.97 9.80
N LEU A 104 -7.60 8.53 8.61
CA LEU A 104 -8.93 9.00 8.25
C LEU A 104 -9.88 7.85 7.91
N GLY A 105 -9.41 6.80 7.25
CA GLY A 105 -10.25 5.65 6.89
C GLY A 105 -10.70 4.86 8.11
N VAL A 106 -9.81 4.68 9.09
CA VAL A 106 -10.17 4.09 10.39
C VAL A 106 -11.10 5.01 11.16
N ALA A 107 -10.82 6.31 11.24
CA ALA A 107 -11.70 7.26 11.93
C ALA A 107 -13.11 7.28 11.32
N ILE A 108 -13.22 7.29 9.99
CA ILE A 108 -14.50 7.20 9.28
C ILE A 108 -15.18 5.85 9.56
N GLY A 109 -14.46 4.74 9.55
CA GLY A 109 -15.02 3.42 9.86
C GLY A 109 -15.59 3.33 11.28
N VAL A 110 -14.88 3.89 12.26
CA VAL A 110 -15.33 3.98 13.65
C VAL A 110 -16.56 4.89 13.77
N ALA A 111 -16.53 6.05 13.13
CA ALA A 111 -17.64 7.00 13.11
C ALA A 111 -18.90 6.39 12.49
N LEU A 112 -18.76 5.73 11.32
CA LEU A 112 -19.86 5.03 10.65
C LEU A 112 -20.43 3.90 11.51
N ARG A 113 -19.56 3.12 12.17
CA ARG A 113 -20.01 2.06 13.08
C ARG A 113 -20.82 2.63 14.25
N SER A 114 -20.34 3.68 14.91
CA SER A 114 -21.07 4.31 16.02
C SER A 114 -22.38 4.93 15.54
N TRP A 115 -22.37 5.59 14.38
CA TRP A 115 -23.57 6.18 13.79
C TRP A 115 -24.66 5.16 13.47
N VAL A 116 -24.32 4.13 12.70
CA VAL A 116 -25.29 3.16 12.17
C VAL A 116 -25.83 2.25 13.27
N PHE A 117 -25.00 1.88 14.26
CA PHE A 117 -25.36 0.85 15.22
C PHE A 117 -25.66 1.34 16.63
N GLU A 118 -25.07 2.47 17.06
CA GLU A 118 -25.35 3.03 18.38
C GLU A 118 -26.41 4.13 18.32
N GLY A 119 -26.76 4.61 17.12
CA GLY A 119 -27.77 5.65 16.91
C GLY A 119 -27.42 6.99 17.58
N ARG A 120 -26.16 7.14 18.02
CA ARG A 120 -25.69 8.35 18.70
C ARG A 120 -25.24 9.36 17.66
N GLY A 121 -25.61 10.63 17.86
CA GLY A 121 -25.00 11.74 17.13
C GLY A 121 -23.48 11.68 17.29
N VAL A 122 -22.76 11.59 16.18
CA VAL A 122 -21.33 11.28 16.15
C VAL A 122 -20.51 12.51 16.51
N ALA A 123 -20.49 12.89 17.78
CA ALA A 123 -19.44 13.76 18.27
C ALA A 123 -18.15 12.93 18.34
N LEU A 124 -17.12 13.27 17.57
CA LEU A 124 -15.81 12.59 17.61
C LEU A 124 -15.23 12.49 19.04
N THR A 125 -15.67 13.38 19.94
CA THR A 125 -15.30 13.40 21.36
C THR A 125 -15.91 12.26 22.19
N THR A 126 -16.97 11.60 21.72
CA THR A 126 -17.60 10.46 22.43
C THR A 126 -17.03 9.11 22.01
N ILE A 127 -16.17 9.08 20.98
CA ILE A 127 -15.48 7.86 20.57
C ILE A 127 -14.51 7.46 21.67
N ALA A 128 -14.61 6.20 22.12
CA ALA A 128 -13.65 5.65 23.06
C ALA A 128 -12.24 5.68 22.43
N LEU A 129 -11.40 6.60 22.91
CA LEU A 129 -10.00 6.75 22.50
C LEU A 129 -9.23 5.41 22.45
N PRO A 130 -9.40 4.47 23.41
CA PRO A 130 -8.76 3.16 23.33
C PRO A 130 -9.18 2.38 22.09
N PHE A 131 -10.46 2.39 21.73
CA PHE A 131 -10.97 1.67 20.54
C PHE A 131 -10.36 2.24 19.25
N LEU A 132 -10.27 3.56 19.13
CA LEU A 132 -9.63 4.21 17.99
C LEU A 132 -8.14 3.85 17.92
N TYR A 133 -7.43 3.93 19.05
CA TYR A 133 -6.00 3.60 19.12
C TYR A 133 -5.72 2.15 18.73
N PHE A 134 -6.47 1.19 19.28
CA PHE A 134 -6.33 -0.21 18.91
C PHE A 134 -6.69 -0.46 17.44
N SER A 135 -7.74 0.20 16.93
CA SER A 135 -8.11 0.09 15.51
C SER A 135 -6.98 0.57 14.60
N LEU A 136 -6.39 1.73 14.90
CA LEU A 136 -5.24 2.25 14.16
C LEU A 136 -4.03 1.32 14.25
N LEU A 137 -3.73 0.81 15.44
CA LEU A 137 -2.60 -0.07 15.69
C LEU A 137 -2.75 -1.39 14.91
N PHE A 138 -3.86 -2.10 15.07
CA PHE A 138 -4.05 -3.41 14.45
C PHE A 138 -4.24 -3.34 12.94
N ILE A 139 -5.07 -2.41 12.44
CA ILE A 139 -5.24 -2.23 10.99
C ILE A 139 -3.92 -1.74 10.38
N GLY A 140 -3.24 -0.79 11.03
CA GLY A 140 -1.95 -0.30 10.60
C GLY A 140 -0.87 -1.39 10.60
N LEU A 141 -0.87 -2.28 11.59
CA LEU A 141 0.05 -3.41 11.65
C LEU A 141 -0.23 -4.40 10.52
N PHE A 142 -1.47 -4.87 10.38
CA PHE A 142 -1.81 -5.91 9.38
C PHE A 142 -1.71 -5.42 7.93
N THR A 143 -2.01 -4.15 7.67
CA THR A 143 -1.89 -3.57 6.32
C THR A 143 -0.50 -3.01 6.07
N GLY A 144 0.11 -2.34 7.04
CA GLY A 144 1.37 -1.63 6.91
C GLY A 144 2.61 -2.53 6.94
N LEU A 145 2.63 -3.57 7.78
CA LEU A 145 3.82 -4.41 7.96
C LEU A 145 4.23 -5.12 6.67
N PRO A 146 3.33 -5.75 5.88
CA PRO A 146 3.72 -6.33 4.60
C PRO A 146 4.19 -5.29 3.58
N ARG A 147 3.60 -4.08 3.58
CA ARG A 147 4.06 -2.97 2.73
C ARG A 147 5.48 -2.53 3.10
N LEU A 148 5.76 -2.43 4.39
CA LEU A 148 7.07 -2.06 4.91
C LEU A 148 8.13 -3.11 4.54
N ILE A 149 7.83 -4.41 4.71
CA ILE A 149 8.72 -5.50 4.31
C ILE A 149 9.06 -5.41 2.81
N VAL A 150 8.06 -5.26 1.95
CA VAL A 150 8.27 -5.14 0.50
C VAL A 150 9.10 -3.89 0.17
N ALA A 151 8.85 -2.77 0.84
CA ALA A 151 9.63 -1.55 0.64
C ALA A 151 11.11 -1.74 1.04
N LEU A 152 11.37 -2.37 2.19
CA LEU A 152 12.72 -2.67 2.66
C LEU A 152 13.46 -3.63 1.70
N VAL A 153 12.81 -4.72 1.28
CA VAL A 153 13.42 -5.68 0.33
C VAL A 153 13.83 -4.97 -0.96
N ARG A 154 12.95 -4.14 -1.52
CA ARG A 154 13.24 -3.37 -2.75
C ARG A 154 14.41 -2.40 -2.55
N HIS A 155 14.46 -1.73 -1.40
CA HIS A 155 15.54 -0.81 -1.06
C HIS A 155 16.89 -1.54 -1.01
N PHE A 156 16.98 -2.67 -0.32
CA PHE A 156 18.21 -3.45 -0.24
C PHE A 156 18.65 -4.04 -1.59
N SER A 157 17.71 -4.50 -2.41
CA SER A 157 18.01 -4.98 -3.77
C SER A 157 18.63 -3.89 -4.63
N HIS A 158 18.12 -2.65 -4.55
CA HIS A 158 18.65 -1.51 -5.30
C HIS A 158 20.09 -1.16 -4.85
N VAL A 159 20.35 -1.11 -3.54
CA VAL A 159 21.69 -0.84 -3.00
C VAL A 159 22.71 -1.90 -3.43
N ARG A 160 22.30 -3.18 -3.48
CA ARG A 160 23.18 -4.27 -3.97
C ARG A 160 23.53 -4.12 -5.44
N GLN A 161 22.58 -3.73 -6.28
CA GLN A 161 22.84 -3.53 -7.72
C GLN A 161 23.82 -2.38 -7.97
N VAL A 162 23.68 -1.26 -7.26
CA VAL A 162 24.60 -0.11 -7.38
C VAL A 162 26.02 -0.45 -6.93
N ARG A 163 26.19 -1.36 -5.97
CA ARG A 163 27.52 -1.76 -5.49
C ARG A 163 28.26 -2.72 -6.43
N GLN A 164 27.56 -3.40 -7.34
CA GLN A 164 28.12 -4.41 -8.23
C GLN A 164 28.41 -3.90 -9.65
N GLY A 165 27.91 -2.72 -10.03
CA GLY A 165 28.16 -2.08 -11.32
C GLY A 165 29.20 -0.98 -11.19
#